data_AF-A0A9P9MRQ4-F1
#
_entry.id   AF-A0A9P9MRQ4-F1
#
_cell.length_a   1.000
_cell.length_b   1.000
_cell.length_c   1.000
_cell.angle_alpha   90.00
_cell.angle_beta   90.00
_cell.angle_gamma   90.00
#
_symmetry.space_group_name_H-M   'P 1'
#
loop_
_entity.id
_entity.type
_entity.pdbx_description
1 polymer ?
#
loop_
_entity_poly.entity_id
_entity_poly.type
_entity_poly.pdbx_seq_one_letter_code
_entity_poly.pdbx_strand_id
1 'polypeptide(L)'
;MFGCDPSNRRALGSWNKKDWEYQAKRMEGVFASAYCTIAATSAVDSEAGFFKQNTTGDYIHAQNLGRQVYVCTDIDDFDSDVENARLNQRAWVMQERILARRTIHFAANQM
;
A
#
# COMPACT_ATOMS: atom_id res chain seq x y z
N MET A 1 3.57 11.44 -16.87
CA MET A 1 2.53 12.26 -17.51
C MET A 1 1.21 11.53 -17.34
N PHE A 2 0.35 11.94 -16.40
CA PHE A 2 -0.98 11.32 -16.31
C PHE A 2 -1.81 11.84 -17.47
N GLY A 3 -2.01 10.98 -18.47
CA GLY A 3 -2.87 11.24 -19.61
C GLY A 3 -4.33 11.33 -19.14
N CYS A 4 -4.95 12.47 -19.41
CA CYS A 4 -6.37 12.69 -19.20
C CYS A 4 -7.11 12.09 -20.41
N ASP A 5 -8.02 11.15 -20.18
CA ASP A 5 -8.98 10.69 -21.18
C ASP A 5 -9.90 11.88 -21.57
N PRO A 6 -9.95 12.29 -22.85
CA PRO A 6 -10.70 13.47 -23.28
C PRO A 6 -12.23 13.29 -23.23
N SER A 7 -12.74 12.13 -22.79
CA SER A 7 -14.16 11.77 -22.89
C SER A 7 -15.00 12.07 -21.63
N ASN A 8 -14.40 12.28 -20.46
CA ASN A 8 -15.14 12.36 -19.19
C ASN A 8 -15.12 13.77 -18.56
N ARG A 9 -16.10 14.60 -18.94
CA ARG A 9 -16.39 15.91 -18.31
C ARG A 9 -17.11 15.72 -16.97
N ARG A 10 -16.40 15.28 -15.93
CA ARG A 10 -16.77 15.58 -14.53
C ARG A 10 -15.72 16.50 -13.96
N ALA A 11 -16.16 17.65 -13.45
CA ALA A 11 -15.33 18.75 -13.01
C ALA A 11 -14.34 18.32 -11.91
N LEU A 12 -13.12 17.99 -12.30
CA LEU A 12 -11.98 17.83 -11.41
C LEU A 12 -11.42 19.22 -11.13
N GLY A 13 -11.28 19.56 -9.85
CA GLY A 13 -10.75 20.85 -9.39
C GLY A 13 -9.48 21.22 -10.15
N SER A 14 -9.42 22.49 -10.57
CA SER A 14 -8.29 23.04 -11.32
C SER A 14 -6.98 22.77 -10.57
N TRP A 15 -6.08 22.00 -11.20
CA TRP A 15 -4.74 21.73 -10.69
C TRP A 15 -4.00 23.05 -10.45
N ASN A 16 -3.67 23.36 -9.19
CA ASN A 16 -2.92 24.55 -8.84
C ASN A 16 -1.43 24.23 -8.73
N LYS A 17 -0.65 24.64 -9.73
CA LYS A 17 0.81 24.43 -9.77
C LYS A 17 1.53 24.97 -8.53
N LYS A 18 1.11 26.13 -8.01
CA LYS A 18 1.73 26.75 -6.83
C LYS A 18 1.44 25.95 -5.55
N ASP A 19 0.23 25.41 -5.44
CA ASP A 19 -0.13 24.55 -4.31
C ASP A 19 0.66 23.23 -4.37
N TRP A 20 0.75 22.61 -5.54
CA TRP A 20 1.61 21.43 -5.73
C TRP A 20 3.05 21.69 -5.32
N GLU A 21 3.68 22.77 -5.80
CA GLU A 21 5.06 23.11 -5.47
C GLU A 21 5.26 23.35 -3.96
N TYR A 22 4.24 23.89 -3.29
CA TYR A 22 4.26 24.13 -1.86
C TYR A 22 4.12 22.83 -1.06
N GLN A 23 3.13 21.98 -1.38
CA GLN A 23 2.88 20.74 -0.66
C GLN A 23 3.95 19.68 -0.93
N ALA A 24 4.45 19.58 -2.17
CA ALA A 24 5.49 18.61 -2.53
C ALA A 24 6.76 18.77 -1.68
N LYS A 25 7.17 20.02 -1.39
CA LYS A 25 8.30 20.30 -0.50
C LYS A 25 8.06 19.89 0.95
N ARG A 26 6.80 19.86 1.39
CA ARG A 26 6.44 19.52 2.78
C ARG A 26 6.31 18.03 3.01
N MET A 27 6.04 17.25 1.95
CA MET A 27 5.86 15.80 2.07
C MET A 27 7.09 15.12 2.68
N GLU A 28 8.31 15.60 2.41
CA GLU A 28 9.50 15.06 3.05
C GLU A 28 9.39 15.08 4.57
N GLY A 29 9.07 16.25 5.13
CA GLY A 29 8.93 16.44 6.57
C GLY A 29 7.75 15.65 7.16
N VAL A 30 6.68 15.46 6.39
CA VAL A 30 5.53 14.66 6.80
C VAL A 30 5.93 13.19 6.97
N PHE A 31 6.57 12.58 5.96
CA PHE A 31 6.97 11.17 6.03
C PHE A 31 8.11 10.92 7.02
N ALA A 32 9.11 11.81 7.07
CA ALA A 32 10.23 11.69 8.01
C ALA A 32 9.82 11.83 9.48
N SER A 33 8.76 12.61 9.75
CA SER A 33 8.25 12.85 11.11
C SER A 33 7.08 11.95 11.49
N ALA A 34 6.54 11.16 10.56
CA ALA A 34 5.47 10.22 10.85
C ALA A 34 5.96 9.13 11.81
N TYR A 35 5.13 8.78 12.80
CA TYR A 35 5.42 7.65 13.68
C TYR A 35 5.38 6.32 12.92
N CYS A 36 4.38 6.16 12.06
CA CYS A 36 4.28 5.11 11.06
C CYS A 36 3.52 5.60 9.82
N THR A 37 3.83 5.00 8.68
CA THR A 37 3.13 5.19 7.41
C THR A 37 2.27 3.97 7.13
N ILE A 38 1.01 4.17 6.74
CA ILE A 38 0.12 3.09 6.30
C ILE A 38 0.09 3.10 4.78
N ALA A 39 0.54 2.02 4.17
CA ALA A 39 0.58 1.84 2.72
C ALA A 39 -0.50 0.85 2.28
N ALA A 40 -1.52 1.36 1.60
CA ALA A 40 -2.58 0.56 1.00
C ALA A 40 -2.10 -0.07 -0.33
N THR A 41 -1.13 -0.99 -0.26
CA THR A 41 -0.49 -1.59 -1.44
C THR A 41 -1.45 -2.46 -2.27
N SER A 42 -2.50 -3.02 -1.66
CA SER A 42 -3.53 -3.79 -2.36
C SER A 42 -4.61 -2.94 -3.04
N ALA A 43 -4.73 -1.66 -2.72
CA ALA A 43 -5.70 -0.77 -3.34
C ALA A 43 -5.29 -0.44 -4.79
N VAL A 44 -6.26 -0.50 -5.69
CA VAL A 44 -6.05 -0.17 -7.11
C VAL A 44 -5.84 1.33 -7.29
N ASP A 45 -6.58 2.14 -6.53
CA ASP A 45 -6.54 3.60 -6.54
C ASP A 45 -7.07 4.16 -5.21
N SER A 46 -7.21 5.50 -5.14
CA SER A 46 -7.71 6.20 -3.96
C SER A 46 -9.20 6.00 -3.68
N GLU A 47 -9.97 5.43 -4.62
CA GLU A 47 -11.40 5.14 -4.46
C GLU A 47 -11.63 3.68 -4.04
N ALA A 48 -10.65 2.80 -4.26
CA ALA A 48 -10.68 1.41 -3.88
C ALA A 48 -10.29 1.16 -2.40
N GLY A 49 -10.98 0.21 -1.76
CA GLY A 49 -10.60 -0.28 -0.43
C GLY A 49 -9.41 -1.27 -0.48
N PHE A 50 -8.67 -1.36 0.62
CA PHE A 50 -7.51 -2.26 0.78
C PHE A 50 -7.71 -3.33 1.87
N PHE A 51 -8.78 -3.24 2.66
CA PHE A 51 -9.16 -4.25 3.64
C PHE A 51 -9.95 -5.36 2.95
N LYS A 52 -9.25 -6.25 2.26
CA LYS A 52 -9.82 -7.54 1.85
C LYS A 52 -9.41 -8.58 2.88
N GLN A 53 -10.40 -9.14 3.56
CA GLN A 53 -10.15 -10.24 4.48
C GLN A 53 -9.93 -11.51 3.64
N ASN A 54 -8.68 -11.94 3.53
CA ASN A 54 -8.34 -13.15 2.81
C ASN A 54 -8.64 -14.34 3.74
N THR A 55 -9.89 -14.81 3.75
CA THR A 55 -10.33 -15.92 4.63
C THR A 55 -9.82 -17.30 4.17
N THR A 56 -8.98 -17.37 3.15
CA THR A 56 -8.42 -18.60 2.59
C THR A 56 -7.01 -18.89 3.08
N GLY A 57 -6.79 -18.75 4.39
CA GLY A 57 -5.63 -19.39 5.01
C GLY A 57 -5.94 -20.88 5.14
N ASP A 58 -5.56 -21.68 4.15
CA ASP A 58 -5.58 -23.14 4.31
C ASP A 58 -4.51 -23.50 5.35
N TYR A 59 -4.94 -23.62 6.61
CA TYR A 59 -4.08 -24.04 7.71
C TYR A 59 -4.38 -25.48 8.10
N ILE A 60 -3.33 -26.26 8.30
CA ILE A 60 -3.42 -27.59 8.87
C ILE A 60 -3.21 -27.45 10.38
N HIS A 61 -4.22 -27.87 11.15
CA HIS A 61 -4.11 -28.00 12.59
C HIS A 61 -3.74 -29.44 12.97
N ALA A 62 -2.61 -29.62 13.63
CA ALA A 62 -2.17 -30.91 14.19
C ALA A 62 -2.13 -30.82 15.71
N GLN A 63 -2.73 -31.80 16.39
CA GLN A 63 -2.72 -31.89 17.85
C GLN A 63 -2.14 -33.24 18.28
N ASN A 64 -1.13 -33.22 19.16
CA ASN A 64 -0.59 -34.44 19.76
C ASN A 64 -0.23 -34.21 21.24
N LEU A 65 -0.78 -35.04 22.14
CA LEU A 65 -0.46 -35.06 23.58
C LEU A 65 -0.49 -33.67 24.25
N GLY A 66 -1.47 -32.83 23.90
CA GLY A 66 -1.64 -31.48 24.45
C GLY A 66 -0.86 -30.37 23.74
N ARG A 67 -0.05 -30.70 22.73
CA ARG A 67 0.66 -29.73 21.90
C ARG A 67 -0.14 -29.46 20.63
N GLN A 68 -0.49 -28.19 20.41
CA GLN A 68 -1.18 -27.72 19.20
C GLN A 68 -0.16 -27.09 18.24
N VAL A 69 -0.24 -27.46 16.97
CA VAL A 69 0.59 -26.94 15.89
C VAL A 69 -0.32 -26.50 14.76
N TYR A 70 -0.13 -25.27 14.29
CA TYR A 70 -0.77 -24.73 13.10
C TYR A 70 0.29 -24.61 12.02
N VAL A 71 0.03 -25.19 10.85
CA VAL A 71 0.88 -25.10 9.67
C VAL A 71 0.11 -24.35 8.61
N CYS A 72 0.56 -23.17 8.23
CA CYS A 72 0.04 -22.44 7.09
C CYS A 72 1.08 -22.50 5.96
N THR A 73 0.62 -22.38 4.72
CA THR A 73 1.52 -22.08 3.62
C THR A 73 2.16 -20.71 3.87
N ASP A 74 3.46 -20.60 3.60
CA ASP A 74 4.14 -19.31 3.59
C ASP A 74 3.62 -18.53 2.37
N ILE A 75 2.75 -17.55 2.61
CA ILE A 75 2.13 -16.72 1.57
C ILE A 75 2.85 -15.37 1.45
N ASP A 76 3.90 -15.15 2.24
CA ASP A 76 4.57 -13.85 2.33
C ASP A 76 5.56 -13.65 1.17
N ASP A 77 5.05 -13.40 -0.04
CA ASP A 77 5.86 -12.93 -1.18
C ASP A 77 5.95 -11.40 -1.16
N PHE A 78 6.83 -10.87 -0.32
CA PHE A 78 7.04 -9.43 -0.17
C PHE A 78 7.47 -8.75 -1.49
N ASP A 79 8.22 -9.44 -2.35
CA ASP A 79 8.66 -8.87 -3.62
C ASP A 79 7.47 -8.68 -4.57
N SER A 80 6.62 -9.70 -4.71
CA SER A 80 5.38 -9.59 -5.49
C SER A 80 4.41 -8.57 -4.88
N ASP A 81 4.13 -8.71 -3.58
CA ASP A 81 2.96 -8.09 -2.95
C ASP A 81 3.22 -6.69 -2.43
N VAL A 82 4.48 -6.34 -2.20
CA VAL A 82 4.91 -5.00 -1.80
C VAL A 82 5.76 -4.38 -2.89
N GLU A 83 6.95 -4.89 -3.19
CA GLU A 83 7.89 -4.20 -4.11
C GLU A 83 7.30 -3.96 -5.50
N ASN A 84 6.67 -4.98 -6.08
CA ASN A 84 6.07 -4.92 -7.42
C ASN A 84 4.64 -4.36 -7.42
N ALA A 85 4.08 -4.00 -6.26
CA ALA A 85 2.73 -3.46 -6.16
C ALA A 85 2.59 -2.13 -6.93
N ARG A 86 1.40 -1.90 -7.49
CA ARG A 86 1.08 -0.69 -8.27
C ARG A 86 1.40 0.62 -7.54
N LEU A 87 1.23 0.62 -6.21
CA LEU A 87 1.59 1.76 -5.37
C LEU A 87 3.09 2.09 -5.51
N ASN A 88 3.96 1.08 -5.44
CA ASN A 88 5.42 1.26 -5.45
C ASN A 88 6.00 1.54 -6.85
N GLN A 89 5.24 1.31 -7.92
CA GLN A 89 5.62 1.70 -9.29
C GLN A 89 5.52 3.22 -9.54
N ARG A 90 4.95 3.99 -8.61
CA ARG A 90 4.80 5.44 -8.74
C ARG A 90 6.09 6.12 -8.28
N ALA A 91 6.73 6.89 -9.16
CA ALA A 91 8.02 7.52 -8.88
C ALA A 91 8.09 8.33 -7.57
N TRP A 92 6.98 8.93 -7.13
CA TRP A 92 6.92 9.68 -5.88
C TRP A 92 6.90 8.79 -4.63
N VAL A 93 6.39 7.55 -4.72
CA VAL A 93 6.32 6.62 -3.58
C VAL A 93 7.71 6.18 -3.13
N MET A 94 8.70 6.21 -4.02
CA MET A 94 10.09 5.95 -3.64
C MET A 94 10.59 6.95 -2.58
N GLN A 95 10.26 8.23 -2.72
CA GLN A 95 10.65 9.25 -1.73
C GLN A 95 9.96 8.98 -0.38
N GLU A 96 8.70 8.59 -0.39
CA GLU A 96 7.94 8.31 0.82
C GLU A 96 8.43 7.08 1.57
N ARG A 97 8.80 6.02 0.84
CA ARG A 97 9.35 4.78 1.43
C ARG A 97 10.72 4.98 2.07
N ILE A 98 11.58 5.81 1.46
CA ILE A 98 12.91 6.10 2.01
C ILE A 98 12.81 6.96 3.27
N LEU A 99 11.84 7.87 3.33
CA LEU A 99 11.70 8.81 4.43
C LEU A 99 10.89 8.25 5.60
N ALA A 100 9.91 7.38 5.32
CA ALA A 100 9.13 6.72 6.35
C ALA A 100 9.99 5.73 7.14
N ARG A 101 10.15 5.98 8.45
CA ARG A 101 10.95 5.11 9.34
C ARG A 101 10.30 3.76 9.60
N ARG A 102 8.97 3.67 9.48
CA ARG A 102 8.16 2.47 9.72
C ARG A 102 6.95 2.49 8.80
N THR A 103 6.82 1.49 7.93
CA THR A 103 5.69 1.39 7.00
C THR A 103 4.95 0.08 7.23
N ILE A 104 3.64 0.18 7.42
CA ILE A 104 2.72 -0.96 7.52
C ILE A 104 2.05 -1.10 6.16
N HIS A 105 2.33 -2.22 5.49
CA HIS A 105 1.73 -2.55 4.22
C HIS A 105 0.43 -3.34 4.45
N PHE A 106 -0.59 -2.99 3.66
CA PHE A 106 -1.80 -3.78 3.48
C PHE A 106 -1.80 -4.33 2.06
N ALA A 107 -1.03 -5.38 1.86
CA ALA A 107 -0.85 -6.04 0.58
C ALA A 107 -1.96 -7.06 0.28
N ALA A 108 -2.04 -7.51 -0.96
CA ALA A 108 -3.19 -8.28 -1.44
C ALA A 108 -3.27 -9.69 -0.84
N ASN A 109 -2.13 -10.33 -0.56
CA ASN A 109 -2.06 -11.70 -0.08
C ASN A 109 -1.50 -11.85 1.35
N GLN A 110 -1.66 -10.84 2.21
CA GLN A 110 -1.37 -11.01 3.64
C GLN A 110 -2.48 -11.82 4.33
N MET A 111 -2.11 -12.82 5.15
CA MET A 111 -3.03 -13.50 6.07
C MET A 111 -3.46 -12.60 7.23
#